data_AF-A0A662NAA9-F1
#
_entry.id   AF-A0A662NAA9-F1
#
_cell.length_a   1.000
_cell.length_b   1.000
_cell.length_c   1.000
_cell.angle_alpha   90.00
_cell.angle_beta   90.00
_cell.angle_gamma   90.00
#
_symmetry.space_group_name_H-M   'P 1'
#
loop_
_entity.id
_entity.type
_entity.pdbx_description
1 polymer ?
#
loop_
_entity_poly.entity_id
_entity_poly.type
_entity_poly.pdbx_seq_one_letter_code
_entity_poly.pdbx_strand_id
1 'polypeptide(L)'
;MKVRKIAALAVGAAMVGATLGYASAAMPEKEFFVKDGMPNVKIVVGANAPSTMDVVSAADIAVALGTLLYTEKEVEAEASAVIVKEDTAPDPEDIPLYSSFVEDSDDDYEEVTAQKYDELPGDRWWNGSFAEDADDALADAYYSAEFDELFDHDIIDLENTDYYSTFYDEYDTDIQPFGNSITGIQLADVESIELGDSVSETYGEDTPFETELELEEAKIIDYIINIKEIGFYKFDEEDEDYQNEGGDVIPPKSVKLIVPEGGLEVYLDFTIEVYDETDTDEFGFESHSYYYDDLSTDDVEDDSFYEGLQEGDAFTLFGTKYEILSINGTEGEIEVGKDWGTEWIKVGQTLEFGGYKIEAVDLSINEERALFRVTTPDGDTELVSIDVEESETIGDLRIELESVFVGIEGSTIAQISVQTDVDTIEDEDESFIDGWKINLVFNNGGDRLLGMKLTNTEDLVGSTINLFDRYVLKYEFESETKENPEEEENYYAARAYIAVDPKEPQYETKEVEIGDELDGYIIDGVKTEKVKTIEITEITEPITVLDSEVDVNAVDSNLILVGGPVANAITKYLVDQGLSTVDWENSDGDIEYIEDAFGTYDVLIVAGKDRYATREAAKELMEYLAGL
;
A
#
# COMPACT_ATOMS: atom_id res chain seq x y z
N MET A 1 -18.41 -22.10 3.41
CA MET A 1 -17.52 -21.51 4.44
C MET A 1 -16.06 -21.56 3.97
N LYS A 2 -15.56 -20.45 3.40
CA LYS A 2 -14.14 -20.29 3.03
C LYS A 2 -13.35 -19.88 4.28
N VAL A 3 -12.29 -20.61 4.62
CA VAL A 3 -11.39 -20.29 5.75
C VAL A 3 -10.47 -19.16 5.31
N ARG A 4 -10.70 -17.92 5.77
CA ARG A 4 -9.79 -16.78 5.53
C ARG A 4 -8.54 -16.94 6.39
N LYS A 5 -7.35 -16.72 5.81
CA LYS A 5 -6.04 -16.86 6.49
C LYS A 5 -5.54 -15.48 6.91
N ILE A 6 -5.55 -15.19 8.22
CA ILE A 6 -5.06 -13.93 8.77
C ILE A 6 -3.53 -13.97 8.90
N ALA A 7 -2.83 -12.98 8.34
CA ALA A 7 -1.38 -12.81 8.47
C ALA A 7 -1.06 -11.66 9.45
N ALA A 8 -0.37 -11.96 10.55
CA ALA A 8 0.03 -10.97 11.56
C ALA A 8 1.52 -10.59 11.40
N LEU A 9 1.83 -9.29 11.44
CA LEU A 9 3.21 -8.79 11.37
C LEU A 9 3.66 -8.29 12.74
N ALA A 10 4.67 -8.93 13.34
CA ALA A 10 5.28 -8.46 14.59
C ALA A 10 6.36 -7.41 14.28
N VAL A 11 6.17 -6.17 14.76
CA VAL A 11 7.15 -5.09 14.59
C VAL A 11 8.23 -5.21 15.68
N GLY A 12 9.41 -5.69 15.31
CA GLY A 12 10.60 -5.76 16.18
C GLY A 12 11.81 -5.08 15.54
N ALA A 13 12.46 -4.17 16.28
CA ALA A 13 13.59 -3.38 15.80
C ALA A 13 14.84 -4.23 15.50
N ALA A 14 15.38 -4.12 14.27
CA ALA A 14 16.62 -4.76 13.85
C ALA A 14 17.78 -3.73 13.82
N MET A 15 18.88 -4.00 14.53
CA MET A 15 20.13 -3.23 14.39
C MET A 15 21.06 -3.89 13.36
N VAL A 16 21.51 -3.08 12.41
CA VAL A 16 22.39 -3.44 11.29
C VAL A 16 23.85 -3.51 11.76
N GLY A 17 24.53 -4.63 11.54
CA GLY A 17 25.98 -4.76 11.67
C GLY A 17 26.62 -5.08 10.32
N ALA A 18 27.30 -4.10 9.71
CA ALA A 18 28.05 -4.29 8.47
C ALA A 18 29.47 -4.80 8.77
N THR A 19 29.81 -6.01 8.31
CA THR A 19 31.18 -6.55 8.39
C THR A 19 32.01 -6.06 7.21
N LEU A 20 33.01 -5.20 7.47
CA LEU A 20 34.05 -4.84 6.50
C LEU A 20 35.30 -5.70 6.74
N GLY A 21 35.66 -6.51 5.75
CA GLY A 21 36.86 -7.34 5.79
C GLY A 21 38.12 -6.55 5.47
N TYR A 22 39.12 -6.59 6.36
CA TYR A 22 40.47 -6.12 6.10
C TYR A 22 41.46 -7.29 6.07
N ALA A 23 42.42 -7.21 5.16
CA ALA A 23 43.49 -8.17 4.99
C ALA A 23 44.85 -7.48 5.13
N SER A 24 45.57 -7.72 6.23
CA SER A 24 47.04 -7.93 6.29
C SER A 24 47.50 -8.12 7.75
N ALA A 25 48.55 -8.95 7.95
CA ALA A 25 49.05 -9.53 9.20
C ALA A 25 48.12 -10.59 9.82
N ALA A 26 48.69 -11.69 10.32
CA ALA A 26 47.94 -12.72 11.03
C ALA A 26 47.54 -12.18 12.41
N MET A 27 46.51 -11.34 12.43
CA MET A 27 45.89 -10.86 13.68
C MET A 27 45.15 -12.01 14.36
N PRO A 28 45.18 -12.10 15.70
CA PRO A 28 44.54 -13.20 16.40
C PRO A 28 43.02 -13.10 16.39
N GLU A 29 42.33 -14.24 16.46
CA GLU A 29 40.86 -14.30 16.48
C GLU A 29 40.26 -13.69 17.77
N LYS A 30 38.95 -13.42 17.78
CA LYS A 30 38.22 -12.83 18.92
C LYS A 30 38.50 -13.54 20.25
N GLU A 31 38.64 -14.87 20.24
CA GLU A 31 38.93 -15.67 21.44
C GLU A 31 40.26 -15.31 22.13
N PHE A 32 41.25 -14.78 21.40
CA PHE A 32 42.49 -14.28 22.00
C PHE A 32 42.21 -13.12 22.98
N PHE A 33 41.27 -12.25 22.62
CA PHE A 33 40.93 -11.02 23.33
C PHE A 33 39.85 -11.25 24.38
N VAL A 34 38.79 -11.99 24.03
CA VAL A 34 37.60 -12.20 24.86
C VAL A 34 37.17 -13.66 24.77
N LYS A 35 36.96 -14.28 25.93
CA LYS A 35 36.44 -15.65 26.04
C LYS A 35 35.25 -15.64 26.99
N ASP A 36 34.13 -16.21 26.54
CA ASP A 36 32.88 -16.29 27.30
C ASP A 36 32.39 -14.91 27.81
N GLY A 37 32.55 -13.85 27.00
CA GLY A 37 32.19 -12.47 27.36
C GLY A 37 33.14 -11.79 28.35
N MET A 38 34.21 -12.46 28.77
CA MET A 38 35.22 -11.93 29.71
C MET A 38 36.58 -11.68 29.02
N PRO A 39 37.38 -10.72 29.51
CA PRO A 39 38.74 -10.50 28.99
C PRO A 39 39.59 -11.77 29.10
N ASN A 40 40.21 -12.18 27.99
CA ASN A 40 41.14 -13.32 27.93
C ASN A 40 42.61 -12.87 27.79
N VAL A 41 42.86 -11.57 27.92
CA VAL A 41 44.15 -10.93 27.65
C VAL A 41 44.49 -9.88 28.71
N LYS A 42 45.79 -9.70 28.97
CA LYS A 42 46.33 -8.58 29.76
C LYS A 42 47.10 -7.62 28.86
N ILE A 43 46.86 -6.32 28.98
CA ILE A 43 47.60 -5.28 28.28
C ILE A 43 48.79 -4.87 29.16
N VAL A 44 50.00 -5.09 28.68
CA VAL A 44 51.23 -4.89 29.42
C VAL A 44 51.98 -3.67 28.90
N VAL A 45 52.24 -2.71 29.78
CA VAL A 45 52.96 -1.46 29.46
C VAL A 45 54.30 -1.42 30.19
N GLY A 46 55.32 -0.86 29.54
CA GLY A 46 56.63 -0.68 30.16
C GLY A 46 56.63 0.14 31.46
N ALA A 47 57.10 -0.43 32.58
CA ALA A 47 57.23 0.28 33.87
C ALA A 47 58.24 1.44 33.82
N ASN A 48 59.18 1.38 32.89
CA ASN A 48 60.17 2.43 32.63
C ASN A 48 59.85 3.26 31.39
N ALA A 49 58.64 3.15 30.81
CA ALA A 49 58.28 3.89 29.61
C ALA A 49 58.51 5.41 29.85
N PRO A 50 59.44 6.05 29.13
CA PRO A 50 59.71 7.48 29.28
C PRO A 50 58.60 8.36 28.65
N SER A 51 57.48 7.77 28.22
CA SER A 51 56.34 8.40 27.56
C SER A 51 55.05 8.15 28.33
N THR A 52 54.30 9.21 28.62
CA THR A 52 52.88 9.11 29.00
C THR A 52 52.02 8.50 27.89
N MET A 53 52.53 8.41 26.66
CA MET A 53 51.74 8.06 25.48
C MET A 53 51.55 6.55 25.28
N ASP A 54 52.51 5.72 25.66
CA ASP A 54 52.35 4.25 25.59
C ASP A 54 51.29 3.77 26.59
N VAL A 55 51.23 4.42 27.77
CA VAL A 55 50.18 4.22 28.78
C VAL A 55 48.81 4.65 28.25
N VAL A 56 48.74 5.77 27.51
CA VAL A 56 47.49 6.23 26.88
C VAL A 56 47.05 5.26 25.78
N SER A 57 47.96 4.77 24.95
CA SER A 57 47.66 3.73 23.95
C SER A 57 47.12 2.45 24.58
N ALA A 58 47.70 2.00 25.69
CA ALA A 58 47.20 0.84 26.42
C ALA A 58 45.81 1.07 27.05
N ALA A 59 45.54 2.27 27.54
CA ALA A 59 44.21 2.63 28.04
C ALA A 59 43.16 2.63 26.92
N ASP A 60 43.50 3.16 25.75
CA ASP A 60 42.58 3.20 24.61
C ASP A 60 42.31 1.80 24.04
N ILE A 61 43.34 0.93 23.97
CA ILE A 61 43.15 -0.50 23.64
C ILE A 61 42.25 -1.18 24.67
N ALA A 62 42.40 -0.88 25.97
CA ALA A 62 41.55 -1.44 27.02
C ALA A 62 40.07 -1.03 26.84
N VAL A 63 39.82 0.22 26.44
CA VAL A 63 38.47 0.72 26.13
C VAL A 63 37.89 0.00 24.90
N ALA A 64 38.68 -0.15 23.84
CA ALA A 64 38.26 -0.88 22.64
C ALA A 64 37.96 -2.37 22.93
N LEU A 65 38.71 -3.01 23.83
CA LEU A 65 38.38 -4.37 24.28
C LEU A 65 37.08 -4.43 25.06
N GLY A 66 36.75 -3.39 25.83
CA GLY A 66 35.51 -3.30 26.60
C GLY A 66 34.26 -3.42 25.74
N THR A 67 34.29 -3.02 24.46
CA THR A 67 33.13 -3.14 23.55
C THR A 67 32.85 -4.57 23.11
N LEU A 68 33.77 -5.50 23.35
CA LEU A 68 33.64 -6.91 22.99
C LEU A 68 33.12 -7.79 24.15
N LEU A 69 32.91 -7.22 25.34
CA LEU A 69 32.55 -7.94 26.56
C LEU A 69 31.04 -8.14 26.72
N TYR A 70 30.47 -9.00 25.89
CA TYR A 70 29.07 -9.35 25.95
C TYR A 70 28.80 -10.84 25.71
N THR A 71 27.63 -11.29 26.14
CA THR A 71 27.07 -12.60 25.80
C THR A 71 25.72 -12.45 25.09
N GLU A 72 25.47 -13.27 24.07
CA GLU A 72 24.17 -13.32 23.39
C GLU A 72 23.20 -14.27 24.10
N LYS A 73 21.93 -13.86 24.24
CA LYS A 73 20.84 -14.68 24.80
C LYS A 73 19.57 -14.55 23.96
N GLU A 74 18.91 -15.68 23.68
CA GLU A 74 17.59 -15.69 23.05
C GLU A 74 16.48 -15.47 24.09
N VAL A 75 15.57 -14.52 23.84
CA VAL A 75 14.37 -14.26 24.64
C VAL A 75 13.14 -14.21 23.74
N GLU A 76 12.01 -14.75 24.21
CA GLU A 76 10.70 -14.56 23.56
C GLU A 76 10.16 -13.18 23.95
N ALA A 77 9.74 -12.39 22.98
CA ALA A 77 9.18 -11.06 23.24
C ALA A 77 7.73 -11.20 23.74
N GLU A 78 7.36 -10.50 24.81
CA GLU A 78 5.96 -10.43 25.23
C GLU A 78 5.23 -9.37 24.41
N ALA A 79 4.14 -9.76 23.73
CA ALA A 79 3.27 -8.85 22.98
C ALA A 79 1.86 -8.85 23.59
N SER A 80 1.28 -7.67 23.76
CA SER A 80 -0.06 -7.47 24.37
C SER A 80 -1.16 -7.19 23.35
N ALA A 81 -0.81 -6.86 22.10
CA ALA A 81 -1.73 -6.55 21.02
C ALA A 81 -1.17 -7.01 19.67
N VAL A 82 -2.04 -7.10 18.67
CA VAL A 82 -1.69 -7.34 17.27
C VAL A 82 -2.41 -6.34 16.37
N ILE A 83 -1.77 -5.97 15.27
CA ILE A 83 -2.42 -5.24 14.18
C ILE A 83 -2.99 -6.28 13.23
N VAL A 84 -4.30 -6.25 13.06
CA VAL A 84 -5.03 -7.05 12.08
C VAL A 84 -5.29 -6.18 10.86
N LYS A 85 -5.23 -6.80 9.68
CA LYS A 85 -5.68 -6.21 8.42
C LYS A 85 -6.98 -6.89 8.04
N GLU A 86 -8.06 -6.13 8.02
CA GLU A 86 -9.35 -6.55 7.51
C GLU A 86 -9.49 -6.06 6.07
N ASP A 87 -9.95 -6.94 5.18
CA ASP A 87 -10.22 -6.56 3.80
C ASP A 87 -11.64 -6.01 3.73
N THR A 88 -11.75 -4.70 3.55
CA THR A 88 -13.00 -3.92 3.55
C THR A 88 -13.47 -3.57 2.14
N ALA A 89 -12.79 -4.06 1.10
CA ALA A 89 -13.24 -3.83 -0.27
C ALA A 89 -14.67 -4.36 -0.45
N PRO A 90 -15.61 -3.56 -0.99
CA PRO A 90 -16.92 -4.05 -1.36
C PRO A 90 -16.78 -5.23 -2.33
N ASP A 91 -17.44 -6.33 -2.03
CA ASP A 91 -17.39 -7.59 -2.80
C ASP A 91 -18.81 -7.95 -3.24
N PRO A 92 -19.21 -7.56 -4.45
CA PRO A 92 -20.55 -7.77 -4.98
C PRO A 92 -20.87 -9.26 -5.14
N GLU A 93 -22.17 -9.59 -5.19
CA GLU A 93 -22.56 -10.97 -5.46
C GLU A 93 -22.25 -11.38 -6.91
N ASP A 94 -21.79 -12.63 -7.06
CA ASP A 94 -21.51 -13.25 -8.34
C ASP A 94 -22.81 -13.52 -9.13
N ILE A 95 -22.81 -13.31 -10.46
CA ILE A 95 -23.98 -13.58 -11.32
C ILE A 95 -24.03 -15.09 -11.65
N PRO A 96 -25.03 -15.85 -11.16
CA PRO A 96 -25.14 -17.27 -11.49
C PRO A 96 -25.49 -17.48 -12.97
N LEU A 97 -24.85 -18.46 -13.61
CA LEU A 97 -25.12 -18.84 -15.00
C LEU A 97 -25.64 -20.27 -15.13
N TYR A 98 -25.14 -21.18 -14.30
CA TYR A 98 -25.50 -22.59 -14.33
C TYR A 98 -25.29 -23.19 -12.96
N SER A 99 -26.19 -24.07 -12.50
CA SER A 99 -25.89 -24.95 -11.36
C SER A 99 -26.61 -26.28 -11.43
N SER A 100 -25.85 -27.35 -11.23
CA SER A 100 -26.37 -28.72 -11.05
C SER A 100 -26.32 -29.19 -9.60
N PHE A 101 -25.99 -28.30 -8.66
CA PHE A 101 -26.02 -28.61 -7.23
C PHE A 101 -27.46 -28.67 -6.72
N VAL A 102 -27.75 -29.63 -5.84
CA VAL A 102 -29.10 -29.81 -5.24
C VAL A 102 -29.49 -28.62 -4.37
N GLU A 103 -28.52 -27.99 -3.70
CA GLU A 103 -28.78 -26.83 -2.84
C GLU A 103 -29.19 -25.58 -3.62
N ASP A 104 -28.89 -25.55 -4.93
CA ASP A 104 -29.24 -24.45 -5.83
C ASP A 104 -30.52 -24.77 -6.64
N SER A 105 -31.15 -25.93 -6.43
CA SER A 105 -32.38 -26.32 -7.12
C SER A 105 -33.61 -26.21 -6.21
N ASP A 106 -34.61 -25.44 -6.64
CA ASP A 106 -35.90 -25.27 -5.93
C ASP A 106 -36.73 -26.56 -5.83
N ASP A 107 -36.46 -27.52 -6.70
CA ASP A 107 -37.07 -28.84 -6.61
C ASP A 107 -36.30 -29.68 -5.59
N ASP A 108 -36.88 -29.80 -4.39
CA ASP A 108 -36.49 -30.65 -3.23
C ASP A 108 -36.12 -32.12 -3.56
N TYR A 109 -36.16 -32.55 -4.84
CA TYR A 109 -36.09 -33.95 -5.26
C TYR A 109 -35.34 -34.22 -6.58
N GLU A 110 -34.67 -33.28 -7.24
CA GLU A 110 -33.83 -33.65 -8.38
C GLU A 110 -32.44 -34.11 -7.93
N GLU A 111 -32.23 -35.43 -7.91
CA GLU A 111 -30.95 -36.04 -7.58
C GLU A 111 -29.87 -35.65 -8.60
N VAL A 112 -28.63 -35.43 -8.14
CA VAL A 112 -27.46 -35.32 -9.04
C VAL A 112 -27.31 -36.66 -9.75
N THR A 113 -27.50 -36.66 -11.06
CA THR A 113 -27.44 -37.88 -11.89
C THR A 113 -26.17 -37.99 -12.73
N ALA A 114 -25.49 -36.88 -12.98
CA ALA A 114 -24.25 -36.85 -13.74
C ALA A 114 -23.11 -37.52 -12.97
N GLN A 115 -22.29 -38.32 -13.66
CA GLN A 115 -21.10 -38.97 -13.10
C GLN A 115 -19.79 -38.35 -13.60
N LYS A 116 -19.89 -37.54 -14.67
CA LYS A 116 -18.80 -36.85 -15.34
C LYS A 116 -19.35 -35.61 -16.05
N TYR A 117 -18.43 -34.74 -16.47
CA TYR A 117 -18.74 -33.44 -17.07
C TYR A 117 -19.66 -33.52 -18.30
N ASP A 118 -19.43 -34.46 -19.21
CA ASP A 118 -20.24 -34.68 -20.42
C ASP A 118 -21.60 -35.35 -20.16
N GLU A 119 -21.94 -35.61 -18.90
CA GLU A 119 -23.28 -36.06 -18.46
C GLU A 119 -24.05 -34.97 -17.72
N LEU A 120 -23.48 -33.76 -17.61
CA LEU A 120 -24.16 -32.63 -16.99
C LEU A 120 -25.50 -32.36 -17.70
N PRO A 121 -26.57 -32.07 -16.94
CA PRO A 121 -27.86 -31.71 -17.51
C PRO A 121 -27.77 -30.36 -18.24
N GLY A 122 -28.32 -30.30 -19.46
CA GLY A 122 -28.30 -29.09 -20.30
C GLY A 122 -29.45 -28.10 -20.01
N ASP A 123 -30.37 -28.43 -19.11
CA ASP A 123 -31.53 -27.63 -18.73
C ASP A 123 -31.35 -26.88 -17.39
N ARG A 124 -30.12 -26.86 -16.85
CA ARG A 124 -29.77 -26.23 -15.57
C ARG A 124 -29.10 -24.87 -15.71
N TRP A 125 -29.25 -24.22 -16.87
CA TRP A 125 -28.84 -22.84 -17.06
C TRP A 125 -29.79 -21.89 -16.34
N TRP A 126 -29.23 -20.85 -15.74
CA TRP A 126 -29.97 -19.79 -15.09
C TRP A 126 -30.52 -18.84 -16.15
N ASN A 127 -31.79 -18.45 -16.03
CA ASN A 127 -32.52 -17.65 -17.01
C ASN A 127 -32.61 -16.17 -16.66
N GLY A 128 -31.85 -15.72 -15.66
CA GLY A 128 -31.86 -14.34 -15.22
C GLY A 128 -32.66 -14.07 -13.95
N SER A 129 -33.70 -14.82 -13.55
CA SER A 129 -34.60 -14.34 -12.45
C SER A 129 -34.10 -14.58 -11.02
N PHE A 130 -33.55 -13.54 -10.38
CA PHE A 130 -33.44 -13.40 -8.92
C PHE A 130 -34.66 -12.64 -8.39
N ALA A 131 -35.25 -13.08 -7.27
CA ALA A 131 -36.35 -12.39 -6.59
C ALA A 131 -35.97 -12.24 -5.11
N GLU A 132 -35.95 -11.00 -4.61
CA GLU A 132 -35.31 -10.65 -3.33
C GLU A 132 -36.27 -10.68 -2.12
N ASP A 133 -37.60 -10.76 -2.31
CA ASP A 133 -38.53 -10.79 -1.17
C ASP A 133 -38.91 -12.20 -0.71
N ALA A 134 -38.15 -12.65 0.28
CA ALA A 134 -38.53 -13.71 1.19
C ALA A 134 -39.68 -13.26 2.10
N ASP A 135 -40.93 -13.65 1.80
CA ASP A 135 -41.79 -14.04 2.93
C ASP A 135 -42.92 -15.06 2.67
N ASP A 136 -43.42 -15.35 1.46
CA ASP A 136 -44.40 -16.47 1.31
C ASP A 136 -44.82 -16.91 -0.14
N ALA A 137 -44.01 -16.75 -1.21
CA ALA A 137 -44.37 -17.25 -2.55
C ALA A 137 -43.11 -17.51 -3.40
N LEU A 138 -42.78 -18.69 -3.94
CA LEU A 138 -43.61 -19.63 -4.70
C LEU A 138 -44.66 -18.93 -5.59
N ALA A 139 -44.19 -18.26 -6.65
CA ALA A 139 -44.93 -18.19 -7.91
C ALA A 139 -44.05 -17.67 -9.08
N ASP A 140 -43.57 -18.63 -9.87
CA ASP A 140 -43.44 -18.53 -11.33
C ASP A 140 -42.20 -17.88 -11.98
N ALA A 141 -40.99 -18.09 -11.43
CA ALA A 141 -39.78 -18.12 -12.27
C ALA A 141 -39.73 -19.46 -13.04
N TYR A 142 -40.31 -19.48 -14.25
CA TYR A 142 -40.35 -20.68 -15.09
C TYR A 142 -38.93 -21.07 -15.55
N TYR A 143 -38.40 -22.18 -15.01
CA TYR A 143 -37.21 -22.91 -15.48
C TYR A 143 -37.41 -23.62 -16.84
N SER A 144 -38.13 -23.00 -17.78
CA SER A 144 -38.19 -23.52 -19.15
C SER A 144 -38.29 -22.37 -20.15
N ALA A 145 -37.16 -21.74 -20.45
CA ALA A 145 -37.00 -21.16 -21.77
C ALA A 145 -36.72 -22.33 -22.73
N GLU A 146 -37.55 -22.51 -23.75
CA GLU A 146 -37.09 -23.23 -24.94
C GLU A 146 -35.89 -22.43 -25.47
N PHE A 147 -34.70 -23.01 -25.32
CA PHE A 147 -33.37 -22.48 -25.64
C PHE A 147 -33.20 -22.06 -27.12
N ASP A 148 -34.23 -22.25 -27.96
CA ASP A 148 -34.22 -22.10 -29.41
C ASP A 148 -34.30 -20.63 -29.91
N GLU A 149 -34.58 -19.64 -29.05
CA GLU A 149 -34.73 -18.22 -29.45
C GLU A 149 -33.70 -17.25 -28.83
N LEU A 150 -32.76 -17.73 -28.01
CA LEU A 150 -31.78 -16.89 -27.28
C LEU A 150 -30.45 -16.67 -28.02
N PHE A 151 -30.14 -17.43 -29.08
CA PHE A 151 -28.81 -17.45 -29.71
C PHE A 151 -28.79 -17.19 -31.23
N ASP A 152 -29.76 -16.45 -31.78
CA ASP A 152 -29.61 -15.97 -33.19
C ASP A 152 -28.57 -14.82 -33.30
N HIS A 153 -28.00 -14.38 -32.16
CA HIS A 153 -26.82 -13.51 -32.09
C HIS A 153 -25.97 -13.91 -30.86
N ASP A 154 -24.64 -13.97 -31.01
CA ASP A 154 -23.61 -14.47 -30.07
C ASP A 154 -23.50 -13.74 -28.69
N ILE A 155 -24.59 -13.23 -28.12
CA ILE A 155 -24.56 -12.34 -26.94
C ILE A 155 -25.73 -12.63 -25.99
N ILE A 156 -25.47 -12.65 -24.67
CA ILE A 156 -26.53 -12.75 -23.65
C ILE A 156 -27.07 -11.33 -23.44
N ASP A 157 -28.24 -11.06 -24.01
CA ASP A 157 -29.01 -9.84 -23.74
C ASP A 157 -29.75 -10.04 -22.41
N LEU A 158 -29.34 -9.30 -21.37
CA LEU A 158 -29.93 -9.39 -20.02
C LEU A 158 -31.27 -8.65 -19.99
N GLU A 159 -32.28 -9.15 -20.70
CA GLU A 159 -33.65 -8.64 -20.58
C GLU A 159 -34.40 -9.34 -19.42
N ASN A 160 -34.58 -8.57 -18.33
CA ASN A 160 -35.21 -8.88 -17.05
C ASN A 160 -34.28 -9.51 -16.01
N THR A 161 -33.70 -8.66 -15.16
CA THR A 161 -33.78 -8.91 -13.71
C THR A 161 -33.45 -7.77 -12.77
N ASP A 162 -34.24 -7.68 -11.70
CA ASP A 162 -33.86 -6.94 -10.50
C ASP A 162 -32.79 -7.74 -9.74
N TYR A 163 -31.59 -7.16 -9.62
CA TYR A 163 -30.76 -7.39 -8.46
C TYR A 163 -30.10 -6.09 -8.01
N TYR A 164 -30.45 -5.70 -6.78
CA TYR A 164 -29.85 -4.63 -6.01
C TYR A 164 -28.71 -5.23 -5.19
N SER A 165 -27.57 -4.54 -5.11
CA SER A 165 -26.73 -4.67 -3.94
C SER A 165 -26.46 -3.29 -3.37
N THR A 166 -27.53 -2.64 -2.96
CA THR A 166 -27.47 -1.66 -1.87
C THR A 166 -28.00 -2.36 -0.62
N PHE A 167 -27.26 -2.28 0.47
CA PHE A 167 -27.78 -2.61 1.80
C PHE A 167 -28.91 -1.61 2.11
N TYR A 168 -30.15 -1.87 1.70
CA TYR A 168 -31.31 -1.06 2.07
C TYR A 168 -32.47 -1.88 2.65
N ASP A 169 -33.08 -1.28 3.66
CA ASP A 169 -34.06 -1.77 4.61
C ASP A 169 -35.48 -1.76 3.97
N GLU A 170 -35.98 -2.93 3.53
CA GLU A 170 -37.37 -3.40 3.32
C GLU A 170 -38.53 -2.48 2.84
N TYR A 171 -38.36 -1.21 2.43
CA TYR A 171 -39.49 -0.33 2.12
C TYR A 171 -39.25 0.74 1.05
N ASP A 172 -39.02 0.39 -0.23
CA ASP A 172 -39.55 1.23 -1.32
C ASP A 172 -39.60 0.51 -2.69
N THR A 173 -40.71 0.63 -3.42
CA THR A 173 -40.99 -0.17 -4.64
C THR A 173 -41.34 0.66 -5.89
N ASP A 174 -41.08 1.97 -5.91
CA ASP A 174 -41.58 2.86 -6.98
C ASP A 174 -40.47 3.61 -7.77
N ILE A 175 -39.41 2.92 -8.21
CA ILE A 175 -38.41 3.46 -9.15
C ILE A 175 -38.85 3.22 -10.62
N GLN A 176 -38.95 4.29 -11.42
CA GLN A 176 -39.16 4.22 -12.88
C GLN A 176 -37.95 4.86 -13.61
N PRO A 177 -37.15 4.09 -14.37
CA PRO A 177 -35.98 4.62 -15.07
C PRO A 177 -36.36 5.47 -16.30
N PHE A 178 -35.62 6.55 -16.52
CA PHE A 178 -35.64 7.29 -17.78
C PHE A 178 -35.00 6.46 -18.91
N GLY A 179 -35.84 5.82 -19.72
CA GLY A 179 -35.44 5.21 -21.00
C GLY A 179 -35.32 3.69 -20.98
N ASN A 180 -35.74 3.06 -22.07
CA ASN A 180 -35.84 1.60 -22.20
C ASN A 180 -34.46 0.92 -22.30
N SER A 181 -33.89 0.48 -21.17
CA SER A 181 -33.03 -0.73 -21.03
C SER A 181 -32.98 -1.14 -19.55
N ILE A 182 -32.90 -2.45 -19.27
CA ILE A 182 -33.04 -3.05 -17.94
C ILE A 182 -31.66 -3.22 -17.23
N THR A 183 -31.69 -2.89 -15.94
CA THR A 183 -30.80 -3.03 -14.75
C THR A 183 -29.31 -3.43 -14.86
N GLY A 184 -28.44 -2.53 -14.38
CA GLY A 184 -27.02 -2.74 -14.14
C GLY A 184 -26.70 -3.10 -12.68
N ILE A 185 -25.59 -3.81 -12.46
CA ILE A 185 -25.04 -4.05 -11.12
C ILE A 185 -24.57 -2.71 -10.55
N GLN A 186 -25.33 -2.04 -9.69
CA GLN A 186 -24.85 -0.82 -9.05
C GLN A 186 -23.79 -1.15 -8.00
N LEU A 187 -22.56 -0.75 -8.28
CA LEU A 187 -21.44 -0.84 -7.35
C LEU A 187 -21.14 0.55 -6.81
N ALA A 188 -21.93 0.99 -5.82
CA ALA A 188 -21.69 2.24 -5.12
C ALA A 188 -20.52 2.08 -4.13
N ASP A 189 -19.66 3.09 -4.05
CA ASP A 189 -18.65 3.23 -3.00
C ASP A 189 -18.97 4.54 -2.30
N VAL A 190 -19.70 4.45 -1.19
CA VAL A 190 -19.73 5.55 -0.24
C VAL A 190 -18.36 5.52 0.46
N GLU A 191 -17.39 6.32 0.00
CA GLU A 191 -16.31 6.74 0.90
C GLU A 191 -17.03 7.43 2.06
N SER A 192 -17.30 6.68 3.14
CA SER A 192 -18.09 7.18 4.26
C SER A 192 -17.44 8.46 4.77
N ILE A 193 -18.10 9.58 4.55
CA ILE A 193 -17.73 10.84 5.16
C ILE A 193 -18.00 10.66 6.66
N GLU A 194 -16.94 10.37 7.44
CA GLU A 194 -17.03 10.38 8.90
C GLU A 194 -17.24 11.83 9.37
N LEU A 195 -18.50 12.22 9.51
CA LEU A 195 -18.85 13.42 10.23
C LEU A 195 -18.63 13.16 11.72
N GLY A 196 -17.62 13.83 12.29
CA GLY A 196 -17.23 13.66 13.68
C GLY A 196 -18.42 13.70 14.63
N ASP A 197 -18.53 12.66 15.47
CA ASP A 197 -19.53 12.43 16.53
C ASP A 197 -20.67 13.46 16.61
N SER A 198 -21.85 13.06 16.15
CA SER A 198 -23.09 13.79 16.38
C SER A 198 -23.36 13.92 17.89
N VAL A 199 -23.03 15.07 18.47
CA VAL A 199 -23.49 15.40 19.82
C VAL A 199 -24.95 15.79 19.70
N SER A 200 -25.85 14.85 19.99
CA SER A 200 -27.28 15.14 20.15
C SER A 200 -27.50 16.04 21.38
N GLU A 201 -27.41 17.36 21.19
CA GLU A 201 -27.91 18.32 22.16
C GLU A 201 -29.34 18.73 21.80
N THR A 202 -30.30 18.25 22.59
CA THR A 202 -31.66 18.81 22.59
C THR A 202 -31.62 20.28 23.00
N TYR A 203 -31.78 21.20 22.05
CA TYR A 203 -32.12 22.59 22.33
C TYR A 203 -33.06 23.19 21.28
N GLY A 204 -34.14 23.81 21.76
CA GLY A 204 -35.09 24.54 20.93
C GLY A 204 -34.61 25.95 20.57
N GLU A 205 -35.19 26.44 19.47
CA GLU A 205 -35.00 27.72 18.77
C GLU A 205 -33.82 27.76 17.77
N ASP A 206 -34.16 27.70 16.47
CA ASP A 206 -33.51 28.29 15.28
C ASP A 206 -32.02 28.70 15.44
N THR A 207 -31.14 27.77 15.75
CA THR A 207 -29.70 27.93 15.50
C THR A 207 -29.33 27.07 14.31
N PRO A 208 -28.96 27.65 13.15
CA PRO A 208 -28.47 26.87 12.03
C PRO A 208 -27.24 26.07 12.49
N PHE A 209 -27.24 24.78 12.18
CA PHE A 209 -26.08 23.92 12.35
C PHE A 209 -24.98 24.45 11.41
N GLU A 210 -23.96 25.11 11.96
CA GLU A 210 -22.72 25.44 11.25
C GLU A 210 -21.73 24.29 11.51
N THR A 211 -21.91 23.16 10.82
CA THR A 211 -20.84 22.19 10.62
C THR A 211 -20.14 22.55 9.32
N GLU A 212 -18.97 23.19 9.41
CA GLU A 212 -18.03 23.26 8.30
C GLU A 212 -17.53 21.83 8.04
N LEU A 213 -18.00 21.21 6.95
CA LEU A 213 -17.30 20.06 6.38
C LEU A 213 -16.00 20.61 5.78
N GLU A 214 -14.87 20.32 6.43
CA GLU A 214 -13.58 20.37 5.74
C GLU A 214 -13.49 19.10 4.88
N LEU A 215 -14.02 19.16 3.66
CA LEU A 215 -13.69 18.19 2.62
C LEU A 215 -12.19 18.37 2.30
N GLU A 216 -11.32 17.74 3.09
CA GLU A 216 -9.91 17.64 2.74
C GLU A 216 -9.82 16.80 1.45
N GLU A 217 -9.74 17.52 0.33
CA GLU A 217 -9.50 17.04 -1.03
C GLU A 217 -10.76 16.50 -1.74
N ALA A 218 -11.19 17.22 -2.77
CA ALA A 218 -12.24 16.80 -3.69
C ALA A 218 -11.83 15.47 -4.36
N LYS A 219 -12.35 14.39 -3.80
CA LYS A 219 -12.35 13.04 -4.38
C LYS A 219 -13.68 12.86 -5.10
N ILE A 220 -13.73 11.91 -6.04
CA ILE A 220 -15.02 11.46 -6.60
C ILE A 220 -15.93 11.14 -5.41
N ILE A 221 -17.11 11.74 -5.38
CA ILE A 221 -18.05 11.60 -4.27
C ILE A 221 -18.71 10.23 -4.33
N ASP A 222 -19.17 9.82 -5.53
CA ASP A 222 -19.71 8.46 -5.77
C ASP A 222 -19.54 8.03 -7.24
N TYR A 223 -19.65 6.72 -7.51
CA TYR A 223 -19.72 6.17 -8.85
C TYR A 223 -20.71 5.00 -8.98
N ILE A 224 -21.33 4.89 -10.16
CA ILE A 224 -22.24 3.80 -10.52
C ILE A 224 -21.74 3.11 -11.79
N ILE A 225 -21.39 1.83 -11.71
CA ILE A 225 -20.96 1.01 -12.87
C ILE A 225 -22.16 0.22 -13.40
N ASN A 226 -22.69 0.58 -14.57
CA ASN A 226 -23.75 -0.17 -15.23
C ASN A 226 -23.20 -1.07 -16.33
N ILE A 227 -23.37 -2.38 -16.18
CA ILE A 227 -23.10 -3.34 -17.26
C ILE A 227 -24.43 -3.68 -17.93
N LYS A 228 -24.61 -3.26 -19.17
CA LYS A 228 -25.83 -3.46 -19.96
C LYS A 228 -25.89 -4.85 -20.61
N GLU A 229 -24.73 -5.36 -20.99
CA GLU A 229 -24.64 -6.59 -21.79
C GLU A 229 -23.30 -7.30 -21.53
N ILE A 230 -23.35 -8.62 -21.32
CA ILE A 230 -22.18 -9.47 -21.12
C ILE A 230 -22.37 -10.72 -21.97
N GLY A 231 -21.39 -11.08 -22.79
CA GLY A 231 -21.43 -12.29 -23.61
C GLY A 231 -20.24 -13.20 -23.40
N PHE A 232 -20.31 -14.38 -24.03
CA PHE A 232 -19.17 -15.30 -24.15
C PHE A 232 -18.47 -15.11 -25.50
N TYR A 233 -17.21 -14.72 -25.46
CA TYR A 233 -16.44 -14.44 -26.65
C TYR A 233 -16.03 -15.74 -27.38
N LYS A 234 -16.49 -15.89 -28.63
CA LYS A 234 -16.24 -17.06 -29.49
C LYS A 234 -16.68 -18.38 -28.85
N PHE A 235 -17.77 -18.33 -28.11
CA PHE A 235 -18.49 -19.52 -27.73
C PHE A 235 -19.32 -20.00 -28.93
N ASP A 236 -19.18 -21.28 -29.27
CA ASP A 236 -19.92 -21.91 -30.36
C ASP A 236 -20.64 -23.11 -29.77
N GLU A 237 -21.96 -23.01 -29.63
CA GLU A 237 -22.80 -24.06 -29.03
C GLU A 237 -22.82 -25.36 -29.84
N GLU A 238 -22.44 -25.29 -31.13
CA GLU A 238 -22.28 -26.48 -31.98
C GLU A 238 -20.96 -27.22 -31.74
N ASP A 239 -20.05 -26.66 -30.93
CA ASP A 239 -18.79 -27.32 -30.58
C ASP A 239 -19.08 -28.53 -29.66
N GLU A 240 -18.61 -29.71 -30.07
CA GLU A 240 -18.75 -30.96 -29.31
C GLU A 240 -18.12 -30.85 -27.91
N ASP A 241 -17.18 -29.91 -27.69
CA ASP A 241 -16.57 -29.65 -26.39
C ASP A 241 -17.52 -29.01 -25.35
N TYR A 242 -18.66 -28.45 -25.80
CA TYR A 242 -19.68 -27.80 -24.96
C TYR A 242 -21.03 -28.51 -24.99
N GLN A 243 -21.07 -29.74 -25.51
CA GLN A 243 -22.27 -30.58 -25.53
C GLN A 243 -22.11 -31.78 -24.60
N ASN A 244 -23.19 -32.15 -23.91
CA ASN A 244 -23.27 -33.41 -23.19
C ASN A 244 -23.46 -34.60 -24.18
N GLU A 245 -23.47 -35.84 -23.67
CA GLU A 245 -23.71 -37.03 -24.50
C GLU A 245 -25.07 -37.03 -25.23
N GLY A 246 -26.03 -36.26 -24.72
CA GLY A 246 -27.35 -36.03 -25.31
C GLY A 246 -27.37 -35.01 -26.46
N GLY A 247 -26.30 -34.22 -26.61
CA GLY A 247 -26.21 -33.10 -27.53
C GLY A 247 -26.73 -31.78 -26.96
N ASP A 248 -27.05 -31.71 -25.67
CA ASP A 248 -27.48 -30.47 -25.01
C ASP A 248 -26.27 -29.65 -24.57
N VAL A 249 -26.39 -28.32 -24.58
CA VAL A 249 -25.32 -27.39 -24.22
C VAL A 249 -25.05 -27.41 -22.71
N ILE A 250 -23.79 -27.55 -22.33
CA ILE A 250 -23.30 -27.55 -20.94
C ILE A 250 -22.27 -26.42 -20.71
N PRO A 251 -22.11 -25.93 -19.46
CA PRO A 251 -21.24 -24.78 -19.18
C PRO A 251 -19.76 -25.09 -19.51
N PRO A 252 -19.06 -24.21 -20.25
CA PRO A 252 -17.66 -24.41 -20.57
C PRO A 252 -16.78 -24.38 -19.32
N LYS A 253 -15.71 -25.17 -19.24
CA LYS A 253 -14.78 -25.08 -18.09
C LYS A 253 -14.00 -23.77 -18.02
N SER A 254 -13.93 -23.05 -19.13
CA SER A 254 -13.31 -21.74 -19.25
C SER A 254 -13.80 -21.06 -20.50
N VAL A 255 -14.19 -19.79 -20.40
CA VAL A 255 -14.54 -18.97 -21.56
C VAL A 255 -14.02 -17.56 -21.35
N LYS A 256 -13.85 -16.82 -22.44
CA LYS A 256 -13.58 -15.38 -22.38
C LYS A 256 -14.90 -14.65 -22.38
N LEU A 257 -14.96 -13.56 -21.65
CA LEU A 257 -16.08 -12.64 -21.67
C LEU A 257 -15.89 -11.60 -22.76
N ILE A 258 -17.02 -11.06 -23.21
CA ILE A 258 -17.11 -9.84 -24.02
C ILE A 258 -18.13 -8.91 -23.38
N VAL A 259 -17.77 -7.65 -23.17
CA VAL A 259 -18.74 -6.56 -22.99
C VAL A 259 -18.70 -5.75 -24.27
N PRO A 260 -19.78 -5.71 -25.07
CA PRO A 260 -19.75 -5.07 -26.38
C PRO A 260 -19.55 -3.56 -26.25
N GLU A 261 -19.17 -2.90 -27.35
CA GLU A 261 -19.18 -1.43 -27.47
C GLU A 261 -20.51 -0.85 -26.93
N GLY A 262 -20.43 0.10 -25.99
CA GLY A 262 -21.59 0.68 -25.32
C GLY A 262 -22.25 -0.19 -24.23
N GLY A 263 -21.74 -1.40 -24.00
CA GLY A 263 -22.23 -2.35 -23.00
C GLY A 263 -21.79 -2.05 -21.56
N LEU A 264 -20.84 -1.13 -21.35
CA LEU A 264 -20.39 -0.65 -20.04
C LEU A 264 -20.57 0.86 -19.94
N GLU A 265 -21.31 1.30 -18.94
CA GLU A 265 -21.46 2.70 -18.57
C GLU A 265 -21.00 2.92 -17.14
N VAL A 266 -20.29 4.01 -16.88
CA VAL A 266 -19.90 4.41 -15.53
C VAL A 266 -20.36 5.83 -15.32
N TYR A 267 -21.12 6.07 -14.27
CA TYR A 267 -21.54 7.40 -13.86
C TYR A 267 -20.68 7.81 -12.68
N LEU A 268 -20.15 9.02 -12.73
CA LEU A 268 -19.47 9.68 -11.63
C LEU A 268 -20.37 10.78 -11.14
N ASP A 269 -20.71 10.75 -9.86
CA ASP A 269 -21.47 11.81 -9.21
C ASP A 269 -20.52 12.75 -8.44
N PHE A 270 -20.79 14.04 -8.57
CA PHE A 270 -20.08 15.10 -7.87
C PHE A 270 -20.99 15.95 -6.97
N THR A 271 -22.22 15.51 -6.71
CA THR A 271 -23.17 16.20 -5.85
C THR A 271 -23.31 15.50 -4.50
N ILE A 272 -23.68 16.26 -3.47
CA ILE A 272 -24.09 15.73 -2.16
C ILE A 272 -25.39 16.42 -1.79
N GLU A 273 -26.42 15.64 -1.52
CA GLU A 273 -27.72 16.12 -1.11
C GLU A 273 -27.93 15.88 0.39
N VAL A 274 -28.73 16.75 1.01
CA VAL A 274 -29.07 16.64 2.42
C VAL A 274 -30.57 16.60 2.57
N TYR A 275 -31.05 15.49 3.12
CA TYR A 275 -32.44 15.34 3.54
C TYR A 275 -32.61 15.80 4.98
N ASP A 276 -33.57 16.72 5.20
CA ASP A 276 -34.08 17.06 6.52
C ASP A 276 -35.37 16.28 6.79
N GLU A 277 -35.28 15.23 7.61
CA GLU A 277 -36.45 14.51 8.09
C GLU A 277 -36.94 15.14 9.40
N THR A 278 -38.16 15.70 9.37
CA THR A 278 -38.83 16.21 10.56
C THR A 278 -39.79 15.17 11.13
N ASP A 279 -39.46 14.60 12.29
CA ASP A 279 -40.42 13.80 13.07
C ASP A 279 -41.12 14.68 14.11
N THR A 280 -42.43 14.49 14.27
CA THR A 280 -43.23 15.21 15.28
C THR A 280 -43.75 14.25 16.32
N ASP A 281 -43.30 14.43 17.57
CA ASP A 281 -43.72 13.57 18.66
C ASP A 281 -45.21 13.70 19.02
N GLU A 282 -45.71 12.79 19.87
CA GLU A 282 -47.11 12.77 20.31
C GLU A 282 -47.55 14.02 21.10
N PHE A 283 -46.61 14.90 21.46
CA PHE A 283 -46.83 16.17 22.16
C PHE A 283 -46.72 17.39 21.23
N GLY A 284 -46.37 17.21 19.96
CA GLY A 284 -46.22 18.26 18.96
C GLY A 284 -44.85 18.94 18.98
N PHE A 285 -43.82 18.28 19.51
CA PHE A 285 -42.43 18.71 19.34
C PHE A 285 -41.85 18.12 18.07
N GLU A 286 -41.28 18.99 17.24
CA GLU A 286 -40.55 18.62 16.04
C GLU A 286 -39.09 18.32 16.40
N SER A 287 -38.57 17.20 15.91
CA SER A 287 -37.15 16.85 15.91
C SER A 287 -36.69 16.66 14.47
N HIS A 288 -35.57 17.26 14.12
CA HIS A 288 -34.96 17.19 12.80
C HIS A 288 -33.82 16.15 12.82
N SER A 289 -33.77 15.31 11.79
CA SER A 289 -32.66 14.40 11.50
C SER A 289 -32.15 14.75 10.10
N TYR A 290 -30.84 14.97 9.98
CA TYR A 290 -30.21 15.25 8.70
C TYR A 290 -29.53 13.98 8.18
N TYR A 291 -29.89 13.57 6.97
CA TYR A 291 -29.22 12.49 6.25
C TYR A 291 -28.51 13.09 5.04
N TYR A 292 -27.28 12.67 4.82
CA TYR A 292 -26.54 13.00 3.62
C TYR A 292 -26.74 11.82 2.69
N ASP A 293 -27.22 12.09 1.49
CA ASP A 293 -27.39 11.10 0.45
C ASP A 293 -26.78 11.66 -0.82
N ASP A 294 -26.07 10.80 -1.54
CA ASP A 294 -25.48 11.07 -2.84
C ASP A 294 -26.38 10.56 -3.97
N LEU A 295 -27.56 10.00 -3.65
CA LEU A 295 -28.55 9.50 -4.61
C LEU A 295 -29.94 10.16 -4.41
N SER A 296 -30.20 11.34 -5.02
CA SER A 296 -31.59 11.84 -5.10
C SER A 296 -32.48 11.02 -6.01
N THR A 297 -33.57 10.55 -5.43
CA THR A 297 -34.75 10.05 -6.13
C THR A 297 -35.96 10.94 -5.86
N ASP A 298 -35.96 12.15 -6.44
CA ASP A 298 -37.13 13.03 -6.69
C ASP A 298 -38.11 13.38 -5.53
N ASP A 299 -38.53 14.66 -5.53
CA ASP A 299 -39.75 15.25 -4.96
C ASP A 299 -39.78 15.69 -3.47
N VAL A 300 -38.64 15.76 -2.78
CA VAL A 300 -38.50 16.57 -1.55
C VAL A 300 -37.89 17.93 -1.93
N GLU A 301 -38.29 19.03 -1.26
CA GLU A 301 -37.63 20.34 -1.46
C GLU A 301 -36.21 20.25 -0.86
N ASP A 302 -35.29 19.65 -1.61
CA ASP A 302 -33.92 19.38 -1.18
C ASP A 302 -33.04 20.63 -1.30
N ASP A 303 -32.30 20.92 -0.24
CA ASP A 303 -31.15 21.82 -0.30
C ASP A 303 -29.91 20.95 -0.58
N SER A 304 -29.32 21.07 -1.76
CA SER A 304 -28.04 20.42 -2.09
C SER A 304 -26.94 20.99 -1.21
N PHE A 305 -26.25 20.14 -0.46
CA PHE A 305 -25.14 20.53 0.40
C PHE A 305 -23.89 20.84 -0.41
N TYR A 306 -23.66 20.07 -1.48
CA TYR A 306 -22.60 20.31 -2.45
C TYR A 306 -23.18 20.25 -3.88
N GLU A 307 -23.14 21.39 -4.58
CA GLU A 307 -23.83 21.62 -5.86
C GLU A 307 -23.06 21.13 -7.10
N GLY A 308 -22.06 20.27 -6.95
CA GLY A 308 -21.14 19.88 -8.02
C GLY A 308 -19.82 20.66 -8.04
N LEU A 309 -18.87 20.16 -8.82
CA LEU A 309 -17.52 20.73 -8.94
C LEU A 309 -17.57 22.10 -9.64
N GLN A 310 -16.71 23.01 -9.18
CA GLN A 310 -16.46 24.33 -9.77
C GLN A 310 -14.97 24.51 -10.14
N GLU A 311 -14.63 25.64 -10.75
CA GLU A 311 -13.24 26.00 -11.04
C GLU A 311 -12.38 25.99 -9.76
N GLY A 312 -11.21 25.34 -9.84
CA GLY A 312 -10.29 25.11 -8.72
C GLY A 312 -10.54 23.82 -7.93
N ASP A 313 -11.68 23.15 -8.13
CA ASP A 313 -11.92 21.84 -7.53
C ASP A 313 -11.15 20.74 -8.26
N ALA A 314 -10.90 19.62 -7.58
CA ALA A 314 -10.21 18.47 -8.14
C ALA A 314 -11.08 17.21 -8.15
N PHE A 315 -10.73 16.23 -8.96
CA PHE A 315 -11.32 14.88 -8.94
C PHE A 315 -10.27 13.85 -9.38
N THR A 316 -10.49 12.57 -9.10
CA THR A 316 -9.52 11.50 -9.45
C THR A 316 -10.14 10.50 -10.41
N LEU A 317 -9.59 10.34 -11.61
CA LEU A 317 -10.08 9.43 -12.63
C LEU A 317 -8.98 8.46 -13.06
N PHE A 318 -9.25 7.15 -13.01
CA PHE A 318 -8.26 6.07 -13.28
C PHE A 318 -6.94 6.25 -12.52
N GLY A 319 -7.02 6.63 -11.25
CA GLY A 319 -5.86 6.86 -10.37
C GLY A 319 -5.07 8.14 -10.67
N THR A 320 -5.54 8.98 -11.59
CA THR A 320 -4.93 10.29 -11.90
C THR A 320 -5.80 11.40 -11.33
N LYS A 321 -5.20 12.29 -10.54
CA LYS A 321 -5.86 13.48 -10.01
C LYS A 321 -5.87 14.59 -11.08
N TYR A 322 -7.03 15.20 -11.30
CA TYR A 322 -7.27 16.30 -12.21
C TYR A 322 -7.84 17.49 -11.45
N GLU A 323 -7.49 18.70 -11.85
CA GLU A 323 -8.09 19.95 -11.38
C GLU A 323 -8.94 20.57 -12.50
N ILE A 324 -10.11 21.10 -12.15
CA ILE A 324 -10.96 21.87 -13.05
C ILE A 324 -10.40 23.28 -13.17
N LEU A 325 -9.90 23.60 -14.35
CA LEU A 325 -9.30 24.90 -14.66
C LEU A 325 -10.34 25.90 -15.16
N SER A 326 -11.34 25.43 -15.90
CA SER A 326 -12.50 26.24 -16.30
C SER A 326 -13.73 25.39 -16.61
N ILE A 327 -14.93 25.97 -16.43
CA ILE A 327 -16.20 25.33 -16.78
C ILE A 327 -16.99 26.22 -17.75
N ASN A 328 -17.43 25.64 -18.87
CA ASN A 328 -18.30 26.28 -19.84
C ASN A 328 -19.44 25.32 -20.23
N GLY A 329 -20.32 25.01 -19.27
CA GLY A 329 -21.43 24.10 -19.47
C GLY A 329 -22.46 24.56 -20.51
N THR A 330 -22.44 25.84 -20.91
CA THR A 330 -23.27 26.33 -22.03
C THR A 330 -22.78 25.90 -23.41
N GLU A 331 -21.47 25.68 -23.54
CA GLU A 331 -20.85 25.09 -24.74
C GLU A 331 -20.59 23.59 -24.56
N GLY A 332 -20.80 23.06 -23.35
CA GLY A 332 -20.69 21.64 -23.04
C GLY A 332 -19.24 21.21 -22.85
N GLU A 333 -18.39 22.05 -22.28
CA GLU A 333 -16.96 21.79 -22.16
C GLU A 333 -16.41 22.14 -20.76
N ILE A 334 -15.36 21.42 -20.35
CA ILE A 334 -14.52 21.74 -19.20
C ILE A 334 -13.05 21.73 -19.62
N GLU A 335 -12.24 22.59 -19.01
CA GLU A 335 -10.79 22.51 -19.12
C GLU A 335 -10.24 21.87 -17.85
N VAL A 336 -9.42 20.84 -18.00
CA VAL A 336 -8.81 20.13 -16.87
C VAL A 336 -7.31 20.00 -17.08
N GLY A 337 -6.58 19.82 -15.98
CA GLY A 337 -5.17 19.46 -16.03
C GLY A 337 -4.84 18.46 -14.94
N LYS A 338 -3.87 17.57 -15.20
CA LYS A 338 -3.35 16.65 -14.20
C LYS A 338 -2.71 17.43 -13.06
N ASP A 339 -3.28 17.29 -11.87
CA ASP A 339 -2.91 18.06 -10.68
C ASP A 339 -1.69 17.45 -9.97
N TRP A 340 -0.66 18.27 -9.77
CA TRP A 340 0.53 17.93 -8.97
C TRP A 340 0.51 18.53 -7.57
N GLY A 341 -0.55 19.25 -7.23
CA GLY A 341 -0.73 19.99 -5.99
C GLY A 341 0.22 21.18 -5.89
N THR A 342 0.34 21.65 -4.65
CA THR A 342 1.09 22.86 -4.35
C THR A 342 2.51 22.55 -3.86
N GLU A 343 3.50 23.23 -4.42
CA GLU A 343 4.92 23.04 -4.11
C GLU A 343 5.65 24.34 -3.76
N TRP A 344 6.68 24.20 -2.93
CA TRP A 344 7.53 25.32 -2.52
C TRP A 344 8.83 25.36 -3.33
N ILE A 345 9.08 26.47 -4.01
CA ILE A 345 10.27 26.66 -4.84
C ILE A 345 11.13 27.85 -4.37
N LYS A 346 12.43 27.60 -4.20
CA LYS A 346 13.42 28.64 -3.87
C LYS A 346 14.07 29.21 -5.13
N VAL A 347 14.53 30.46 -5.09
CA VAL A 347 15.34 31.04 -6.18
C VAL A 347 16.56 30.14 -6.49
N GLY A 348 16.69 29.75 -7.76
CA GLY A 348 17.72 28.87 -8.29
C GLY A 348 17.44 27.37 -8.13
N GLN A 349 16.32 26.99 -7.52
CA GLN A 349 15.84 25.61 -7.48
C GLN A 349 15.12 25.27 -8.78
N THR A 350 15.21 24.00 -9.17
CA THR A 350 14.45 23.43 -10.28
C THR A 350 13.58 22.29 -9.76
N LEU A 351 12.30 22.31 -10.10
CA LEU A 351 11.34 21.23 -9.88
C LEU A 351 10.99 20.58 -11.22
N GLU A 352 10.55 19.32 -11.21
CA GLU A 352 10.24 18.54 -12.41
C GLU A 352 8.85 17.88 -12.28
N PHE A 353 7.97 18.13 -13.25
CA PHE A 353 6.57 17.66 -13.30
C PHE A 353 6.24 17.24 -14.72
N GLY A 354 5.74 16.02 -14.94
CA GLY A 354 5.38 15.54 -16.30
C GLY A 354 6.51 15.64 -17.35
N GLY A 355 7.78 15.69 -16.94
CA GLY A 355 8.94 15.92 -17.82
C GLY A 355 9.25 17.41 -18.10
N TYR A 356 8.41 18.34 -17.66
CA TYR A 356 8.71 19.77 -17.60
C TYR A 356 9.67 20.08 -16.47
N LYS A 357 10.55 21.07 -16.66
CA LYS A 357 11.43 21.58 -15.60
C LYS A 357 11.15 23.04 -15.34
N ILE A 358 10.81 23.37 -14.11
CA ILE A 358 10.48 24.73 -13.67
C ILE A 358 11.60 25.22 -12.75
N GLU A 359 12.38 26.19 -13.20
CA GLU A 359 13.43 26.85 -12.41
C GLU A 359 12.98 28.25 -11.99
N ALA A 360 12.94 28.53 -10.68
CA ALA A 360 12.71 29.89 -10.18
C ALA A 360 13.95 30.76 -10.41
N VAL A 361 13.90 31.65 -11.40
CA VAL A 361 15.03 32.51 -11.77
C VAL A 361 15.11 33.73 -10.88
N ASP A 362 13.97 34.34 -10.58
CA ASP A 362 13.85 35.50 -9.70
C ASP A 362 12.48 35.51 -9.01
N LEU A 363 12.43 36.00 -7.78
CA LEU A 363 11.21 36.08 -6.97
C LEU A 363 11.14 37.45 -6.30
N SER A 364 10.08 38.20 -6.58
CA SER A 364 9.88 39.57 -6.10
C SER A 364 8.70 39.64 -5.13
N ILE A 365 9.02 39.86 -3.86
CA ILE A 365 8.00 40.05 -2.81
C ILE A 365 7.33 41.42 -2.93
N ASN A 366 8.05 42.44 -3.40
CA ASN A 366 7.50 43.79 -3.50
C ASN A 366 6.57 43.97 -4.70
N GLU A 367 6.81 43.19 -5.76
CA GLU A 367 6.00 43.21 -6.98
C GLU A 367 5.00 42.05 -7.00
N GLU A 368 5.03 41.18 -5.98
CA GLU A 368 4.19 39.98 -5.88
C GLU A 368 4.23 39.16 -7.17
N ARG A 369 5.45 38.80 -7.58
CA ARG A 369 5.73 38.24 -8.91
C ARG A 369 6.89 37.27 -8.88
N ALA A 370 6.83 36.24 -9.73
CA ALA A 370 7.91 35.30 -9.98
C ALA A 370 8.33 35.30 -11.46
N LEU A 371 9.62 35.06 -11.70
CA LEU A 371 10.17 34.77 -13.03
C LEU A 371 10.65 33.31 -13.04
N PHE A 372 9.99 32.48 -13.84
CA PHE A 372 10.34 31.09 -14.03
C PHE A 372 11.05 30.89 -15.37
N ARG A 373 11.97 29.93 -15.40
CA ARG A 373 12.47 29.31 -16.63
C ARG A 373 11.83 27.94 -16.73
N VAL A 374 11.02 27.75 -17.76
CA VAL A 374 10.33 26.49 -18.03
C VAL A 374 11.05 25.80 -19.17
N THR A 375 11.46 24.55 -18.99
CA THR A 375 11.97 23.68 -20.04
C THR A 375 10.94 22.59 -20.34
N THR A 376 10.50 22.49 -21.59
CA THR A 376 9.53 21.49 -22.06
C THR A 376 10.15 20.10 -22.16
N PRO A 377 9.36 19.01 -22.22
CA PRO A 377 9.87 17.65 -22.41
C PRO A 377 10.75 17.48 -23.68
N ASP A 378 10.47 18.25 -24.72
CA ASP A 378 11.26 18.28 -25.97
C ASP A 378 12.60 19.04 -25.83
N GLY A 379 12.82 19.70 -24.69
CA GLY A 379 14.04 20.43 -24.36
C GLY A 379 14.04 21.90 -24.76
N ASP A 380 12.93 22.43 -25.28
CA ASP A 380 12.77 23.87 -25.51
C ASP A 380 12.66 24.62 -24.18
N THR A 381 13.07 25.88 -24.14
CA THR A 381 13.11 26.64 -22.89
C THR A 381 12.58 28.06 -23.06
N GLU A 382 11.69 28.46 -22.16
CA GLU A 382 11.04 29.77 -22.13
C GLU A 382 11.20 30.44 -20.76
N LEU A 383 11.16 31.78 -20.73
CA LEU A 383 11.11 32.56 -19.49
C LEU A 383 9.71 33.15 -19.35
N VAL A 384 9.06 32.87 -18.22
CA VAL A 384 7.68 33.25 -17.94
C VAL A 384 7.61 34.03 -16.65
N SER A 385 6.86 35.13 -16.67
CA SER A 385 6.67 36.01 -15.51
C SER A 385 5.23 35.88 -15.07
N ILE A 386 5.01 35.52 -13.81
CA ILE A 386 3.68 35.26 -13.25
C ILE A 386 3.48 36.17 -12.03
N ASP A 387 2.35 36.87 -11.98
CA ASP A 387 1.94 37.64 -10.81
C ASP A 387 1.22 36.71 -9.80
N VAL A 388 1.24 37.07 -8.52
CA VAL A 388 0.54 36.28 -7.47
C VAL A 388 -0.96 36.25 -7.79
N GLU A 389 -1.60 35.10 -7.60
CA GLU A 389 -2.98 34.79 -7.98
C GLU A 389 -3.23 34.84 -9.50
N GLU A 390 -2.18 34.80 -10.32
CA GLU A 390 -2.26 34.61 -11.76
C GLU A 390 -1.60 33.28 -12.17
N SER A 391 -2.00 32.78 -13.34
CA SER A 391 -1.45 31.58 -13.96
C SER A 391 -0.96 31.83 -15.37
N GLU A 392 0.05 31.09 -15.81
CA GLU A 392 0.52 31.09 -17.19
C GLU A 392 0.60 29.67 -17.74
N THR A 393 0.23 29.51 -19.02
CA THR A 393 0.21 28.21 -19.72
C THR A 393 1.29 28.15 -20.79
N ILE A 394 2.11 27.10 -20.77
CA ILE A 394 3.22 26.84 -21.69
C ILE A 394 3.07 25.43 -22.26
N GLY A 395 2.55 25.33 -23.49
CA GLY A 395 2.16 24.02 -24.03
C GLY A 395 0.94 23.51 -23.28
N ASP A 396 1.06 22.32 -22.68
CA ASP A 396 0.05 21.69 -21.82
C ASP A 396 0.41 21.80 -20.31
N LEU A 397 1.38 22.64 -19.96
CA LEU A 397 1.74 22.97 -18.57
C LEU A 397 1.06 24.28 -18.15
N ARG A 398 0.31 24.27 -17.05
CA ARG A 398 -0.15 25.46 -16.34
C ARG A 398 0.62 25.62 -15.04
N ILE A 399 1.07 26.84 -14.76
CA ILE A 399 1.71 27.20 -13.49
C ILE A 399 0.94 28.36 -12.90
N GLU A 400 0.48 28.22 -11.67
CA GLU A 400 -0.13 29.29 -10.89
C GLU A 400 0.79 29.70 -9.75
N LEU A 401 0.93 31.02 -9.53
CA LEU A 401 1.71 31.56 -8.44
C LEU A 401 0.80 31.91 -7.27
N GLU A 402 0.75 31.06 -6.24
CA GLU A 402 -0.11 31.30 -5.08
C GLU A 402 0.47 32.37 -4.13
N SER A 403 1.78 32.36 -3.88
CA SER A 403 2.38 33.31 -2.95
C SER A 403 3.90 33.47 -3.12
N VAL A 404 4.44 34.60 -2.65
CA VAL A 404 5.89 34.85 -2.56
C VAL A 404 6.24 35.49 -1.21
N PHE A 405 7.19 34.92 -0.46
CA PHE A 405 7.65 35.51 0.81
C PHE A 405 9.10 35.17 1.19
N VAL A 406 9.57 35.74 2.30
CA VAL A 406 10.88 35.46 2.88
C VAL A 406 10.77 34.29 3.85
N GLY A 407 11.37 33.15 3.50
CA GLY A 407 11.48 32.00 4.40
C GLY A 407 12.33 32.31 5.63
N ILE A 408 12.23 31.47 6.67
CA ILE A 408 12.93 31.64 7.96
C ILE A 408 14.47 31.74 7.84
N GLU A 409 15.04 31.21 6.76
CA GLU A 409 16.48 31.27 6.46
C GLU A 409 16.91 32.56 5.75
N GLY A 410 15.95 33.45 5.44
CA GLY A 410 16.18 34.70 4.70
C GLY A 410 16.18 34.55 3.18
N SER A 411 15.87 33.36 2.65
CA SER A 411 15.69 33.12 1.21
C SER A 411 14.28 33.49 0.76
N THR A 412 14.16 34.14 -0.40
CA THR A 412 12.86 34.29 -1.06
C THR A 412 12.40 32.94 -1.59
N ILE A 413 11.17 32.58 -1.28
CA ILE A 413 10.51 31.35 -1.72
C ILE A 413 9.13 31.70 -2.28
N ALA A 414 8.66 30.86 -3.21
CA ALA A 414 7.33 30.96 -3.79
C ALA A 414 6.59 29.65 -3.60
N GLN A 415 5.27 29.75 -3.48
CA GLN A 415 4.33 28.66 -3.53
C GLN A 415 3.73 28.64 -4.93
N ILE A 416 3.78 27.48 -5.59
CA ILE A 416 3.21 27.30 -6.92
C ILE A 416 2.26 26.12 -6.93
N SER A 417 1.16 26.23 -7.67
CA SER A 417 0.33 25.11 -8.09
C SER A 417 0.66 24.77 -9.55
N VAL A 418 0.69 23.49 -9.90
CA VAL A 418 1.15 23.02 -11.20
C VAL A 418 0.21 21.96 -11.75
N GLN A 419 -0.28 22.20 -12.97
CA GLN A 419 -1.03 21.22 -13.74
C GLN A 419 -0.28 20.88 -15.03
N THR A 420 -0.18 19.60 -15.37
CA THR A 420 0.33 19.13 -16.68
C THR A 420 -0.78 18.51 -17.50
N ASP A 421 -0.50 18.20 -18.77
CA ASP A 421 -1.46 17.53 -19.65
C ASP A 421 -2.80 18.30 -19.69
N VAL A 422 -2.73 19.64 -19.67
CA VAL A 422 -3.90 20.52 -19.72
C VAL A 422 -4.61 20.34 -21.05
N ASP A 423 -5.89 19.99 -20.98
CA ASP A 423 -6.72 19.71 -22.16
C ASP A 423 -8.19 20.12 -21.92
N THR A 424 -8.93 20.27 -23.01
CA THR A 424 -10.37 20.56 -22.98
C THR A 424 -11.16 19.30 -23.27
N ILE A 425 -12.08 18.95 -22.38
CA ILE A 425 -13.03 17.86 -22.56
C ILE A 425 -14.35 18.45 -23.05
N GLU A 426 -14.77 18.06 -24.24
CA GLU A 426 -16.09 18.38 -24.78
C GLU A 426 -17.11 17.29 -24.40
N ASP A 427 -18.39 17.63 -24.34
CA ASP A 427 -19.46 16.64 -24.23
C ASP A 427 -19.44 15.69 -25.45
N GLU A 428 -19.61 14.39 -25.19
CA GLU A 428 -19.39 13.29 -26.14
C GLU A 428 -17.92 13.07 -26.60
N ASP A 429 -16.92 13.58 -25.86
CA ASP A 429 -15.50 13.38 -26.19
C ASP A 429 -15.06 11.92 -26.03
N GLU A 430 -14.35 11.40 -27.03
CA GLU A 430 -13.78 10.03 -27.09
C GLU A 430 -12.25 10.00 -27.09
N SER A 431 -11.61 11.18 -26.98
CA SER A 431 -10.17 11.36 -27.14
C SER A 431 -9.43 11.66 -25.84
N PHE A 432 -10.11 12.16 -24.82
CA PHE A 432 -9.51 12.42 -23.52
C PHE A 432 -9.02 11.14 -22.83
N ILE A 433 -9.80 10.05 -22.91
CA ILE A 433 -9.45 8.75 -22.33
C ILE A 433 -9.63 7.66 -23.38
N ASP A 434 -8.52 7.03 -23.76
CA ASP A 434 -8.51 5.93 -24.72
C ASP A 434 -9.54 4.85 -24.35
N GLY A 435 -10.45 4.56 -25.27
CA GLY A 435 -11.47 3.51 -25.12
C GLY A 435 -12.76 3.95 -24.40
N TRP A 436 -12.90 5.24 -24.07
CA TRP A 436 -14.06 5.78 -23.37
C TRP A 436 -14.64 7.02 -24.07
N LYS A 437 -15.96 7.07 -24.14
CA LYS A 437 -16.73 8.26 -24.49
C LYS A 437 -17.23 8.91 -23.20
N ILE A 438 -17.05 10.21 -23.07
CA ILE A 438 -17.42 10.99 -21.89
C ILE A 438 -18.62 11.87 -22.23
N ASN A 439 -19.63 11.86 -21.38
CA ASN A 439 -20.77 12.78 -21.46
C ASN A 439 -20.79 13.60 -20.16
N LEU A 440 -20.86 14.92 -20.28
CA LEU A 440 -20.75 15.84 -19.17
C LEU A 440 -22.13 16.29 -18.70
N VAL A 441 -22.36 16.30 -17.38
CA VAL A 441 -23.62 16.74 -16.79
C VAL A 441 -23.38 18.03 -16.04
N PHE A 442 -24.05 19.10 -16.46
CA PHE A 442 -23.91 20.44 -15.86
C PHE A 442 -25.18 20.86 -15.13
N ASN A 443 -25.02 21.78 -14.18
CA ASN A 443 -26.14 22.47 -13.57
C ASN A 443 -26.87 23.38 -14.59
N ASN A 444 -28.04 23.89 -14.21
CA ASN A 444 -28.81 24.81 -15.06
C ASN A 444 -28.06 26.10 -15.42
N GLY A 445 -27.08 26.51 -14.61
CA GLY A 445 -26.24 27.70 -14.85
C GLY A 445 -25.12 27.47 -15.86
N GLY A 446 -24.70 26.21 -16.05
CA GLY A 446 -23.53 25.83 -16.83
C GLY A 446 -22.20 26.23 -16.16
N ASP A 447 -22.22 26.54 -14.86
CA ASP A 447 -21.06 26.96 -14.06
C ASP A 447 -20.60 25.90 -13.06
N ARG A 448 -21.32 24.77 -12.96
CA ARG A 448 -20.93 23.60 -12.16
C ARG A 448 -21.06 22.31 -12.94
N LEU A 449 -20.12 21.40 -12.72
CA LEU A 449 -20.16 20.03 -13.22
C LEU A 449 -20.80 19.13 -12.15
N LEU A 450 -21.98 18.59 -12.45
CA LEU A 450 -22.72 17.71 -11.55
C LEU A 450 -22.23 16.27 -11.62
N GLY A 451 -21.77 15.83 -12.80
CA GLY A 451 -21.33 14.46 -12.98
C GLY A 451 -20.76 14.18 -14.37
N MET A 452 -20.22 12.97 -14.53
CA MET A 452 -19.66 12.49 -15.79
C MET A 452 -20.11 11.06 -16.08
N LYS A 453 -20.56 10.81 -17.30
CA LYS A 453 -20.88 9.47 -17.78
C LYS A 453 -19.84 8.98 -18.77
N LEU A 454 -19.12 7.92 -18.41
CA LEU A 454 -18.19 7.21 -19.28
C LEU A 454 -18.90 6.02 -19.94
N THR A 455 -18.62 5.77 -21.22
CA THR A 455 -19.14 4.62 -21.96
C THR A 455 -18.03 4.00 -22.80
N ASN A 456 -17.87 2.68 -22.76
CA ASN A 456 -16.81 2.04 -23.54
C ASN A 456 -17.05 2.19 -25.07
N THR A 457 -16.02 2.58 -25.82
CA THR A 457 -16.10 2.81 -27.28
C THR A 457 -15.66 1.60 -28.11
N GLU A 458 -15.18 0.55 -27.47
CA GLU A 458 -14.76 -0.70 -28.11
C GLU A 458 -15.22 -1.91 -27.29
N ASP A 459 -15.32 -3.08 -27.93
CA ASP A 459 -15.56 -4.35 -27.26
C ASP A 459 -14.46 -4.65 -26.21
N LEU A 460 -14.86 -4.85 -24.96
CA LEU A 460 -13.97 -5.29 -23.91
C LEU A 460 -13.95 -6.82 -23.90
N VAL A 461 -12.84 -7.43 -24.31
CA VAL A 461 -12.72 -8.90 -24.43
C VAL A 461 -11.60 -9.45 -23.58
N GLY A 462 -11.89 -10.40 -22.70
CA GLY A 462 -10.88 -10.98 -21.83
C GLY A 462 -11.34 -12.19 -21.03
N SER A 463 -10.38 -12.96 -20.50
CA SER A 463 -10.68 -13.89 -19.40
C SER A 463 -10.92 -13.14 -18.07
N THR A 464 -10.49 -11.88 -18.03
CA THR A 464 -10.75 -10.90 -16.99
C THR A 464 -10.96 -9.56 -17.70
N ILE A 465 -12.05 -8.85 -17.40
CA ILE A 465 -12.34 -7.51 -17.92
C ILE A 465 -12.31 -6.54 -16.75
N ASN A 466 -11.56 -5.43 -16.88
CA ASN A 466 -11.54 -4.40 -15.84
C ASN A 466 -12.80 -3.55 -15.95
N LEU A 467 -13.50 -3.39 -14.84
CA LEU A 467 -14.63 -2.48 -14.67
C LEU A 467 -14.13 -1.26 -13.92
N PHE A 468 -13.84 -0.19 -14.67
CA PHE A 468 -13.55 1.14 -14.14
C PHE A 468 -12.44 1.22 -13.06
N ASP A 469 -11.34 0.47 -13.22
CA ASP A 469 -10.20 0.40 -12.26
C ASP A 469 -10.57 -0.04 -10.83
N ARG A 470 -11.83 -0.41 -10.59
CA ARG A 470 -12.37 -0.77 -9.28
C ARG A 470 -12.67 -2.24 -9.17
N TYR A 471 -13.31 -2.81 -10.18
CA TYR A 471 -13.71 -4.22 -10.19
C TYR A 471 -13.17 -4.97 -11.39
N VAL A 472 -13.24 -6.29 -11.33
CA VAL A 472 -12.92 -7.19 -12.42
C VAL A 472 -14.04 -8.18 -12.66
N LEU A 473 -14.43 -8.32 -13.92
CA LEU A 473 -15.39 -9.31 -14.38
C LEU A 473 -14.65 -10.55 -14.89
N LYS A 474 -15.02 -11.74 -14.41
CA LYS A 474 -14.42 -13.01 -14.87
C LYS A 474 -15.43 -14.15 -14.88
N TYR A 475 -15.21 -15.12 -15.76
CA TYR A 475 -15.97 -16.37 -15.76
C TYR A 475 -15.34 -17.37 -14.81
N GLU A 476 -16.12 -17.96 -13.91
CA GLU A 476 -15.68 -19.02 -13.01
C GLU A 476 -16.50 -20.30 -13.22
N PHE A 477 -15.81 -21.44 -13.17
CA PHE A 477 -16.41 -22.76 -13.23
C PHE A 477 -15.90 -23.59 -12.05
N GLU A 478 -16.84 -24.00 -11.21
CA GLU A 478 -16.56 -24.84 -10.05
C GLU A 478 -17.20 -26.23 -10.26
N SER A 479 -16.51 -27.28 -9.83
CA SER A 479 -17.05 -28.63 -9.88
C SER A 479 -16.62 -29.45 -8.68
N GLU A 480 -17.49 -30.34 -8.26
CA GLU A 480 -17.25 -31.31 -7.21
C GLU A 480 -17.52 -32.73 -7.69
N THR A 481 -16.79 -33.68 -7.12
CA THR A 481 -17.01 -35.12 -7.37
C THR A 481 -17.10 -35.85 -6.05
N LYS A 482 -18.17 -36.63 -5.86
CA LYS A 482 -18.43 -37.35 -4.62
C LYS A 482 -18.72 -38.83 -4.90
N GLU A 483 -18.00 -39.71 -4.21
CA GLU A 483 -18.23 -41.16 -4.31
C GLU A 483 -19.61 -41.52 -3.73
N ASN A 484 -20.41 -42.25 -4.51
CA ASN A 484 -21.64 -42.86 -4.02
C ASN A 484 -21.31 -44.18 -3.30
N PRO A 485 -21.48 -44.26 -1.97
CA PRO A 485 -21.18 -45.48 -1.22
C PRO A 485 -22.12 -46.66 -1.54
N GLU A 486 -23.25 -46.43 -2.21
CA GLU A 486 -24.24 -47.48 -2.53
C GLU A 486 -24.07 -48.08 -3.93
N GLU A 487 -23.57 -47.32 -4.91
CA GLU A 487 -23.56 -47.73 -6.33
C GLU A 487 -22.15 -47.95 -6.94
N GLU A 488 -21.06 -47.78 -6.17
CA GLU A 488 -19.67 -47.84 -6.68
C GLU A 488 -19.38 -46.84 -7.83
N GLU A 489 -20.23 -45.82 -7.98
CA GLU A 489 -20.14 -44.76 -9.00
C GLU A 489 -19.90 -43.40 -8.33
N ASN A 490 -19.39 -42.42 -9.09
CA ASN A 490 -19.19 -41.06 -8.59
C ASN A 490 -20.31 -40.16 -9.07
N TYR A 491 -20.75 -39.22 -8.24
CA TYR A 491 -21.57 -38.10 -8.64
C TYR A 491 -20.69 -36.91 -9.00
N TYR A 492 -21.05 -36.20 -10.06
CA TYR A 492 -20.39 -35.00 -10.55
C TYR A 492 -21.40 -33.86 -10.58
N ALA A 493 -21.09 -32.77 -9.89
CA ALA A 493 -21.85 -31.54 -9.94
C ALA A 493 -20.94 -30.39 -10.34
N ALA A 494 -21.50 -29.41 -11.03
CA ALA A 494 -20.82 -28.20 -11.44
C ALA A 494 -21.74 -26.99 -11.35
N ARG A 495 -21.12 -25.83 -11.19
CA ARG A 495 -21.75 -24.52 -11.31
C ARG A 495 -20.83 -23.57 -12.07
N ALA A 496 -21.43 -22.63 -12.77
CA ALA A 496 -20.74 -21.55 -13.45
C ALA A 496 -21.39 -20.22 -13.11
N TYR A 497 -20.57 -19.18 -13.01
CA TYR A 497 -21.01 -17.84 -12.67
C TYR A 497 -20.05 -16.79 -13.24
N ILE A 498 -20.53 -15.56 -13.37
CA ILE A 498 -19.69 -14.40 -13.64
C ILE A 498 -19.36 -13.75 -12.30
N ALA A 499 -18.09 -13.79 -11.93
CA ALA A 499 -17.62 -13.13 -10.73
C ALA A 499 -17.29 -11.67 -11.00
N VAL A 500 -17.69 -10.83 -10.05
CA VAL A 500 -17.45 -9.38 -10.02
C VAL A 500 -16.63 -9.11 -8.77
N ASP A 501 -15.32 -9.25 -8.86
CA ASP A 501 -14.45 -9.10 -7.69
C ASP A 501 -13.86 -7.68 -7.64
N PRO A 502 -13.55 -7.13 -6.45
CA PRO A 502 -12.71 -5.94 -6.35
C PRO A 502 -11.33 -6.21 -6.98
N LYS A 503 -10.84 -5.23 -7.75
CA LYS A 503 -9.56 -5.33 -8.47
C LYS A 503 -8.38 -5.45 -7.50
N GLU A 504 -8.43 -4.70 -6.40
CA GLU A 504 -7.44 -4.72 -5.33
C GLU A 504 -8.14 -4.76 -3.96
N PRO A 505 -7.60 -5.51 -2.98
CA PRO A 505 -8.13 -5.52 -1.63
C PRO A 505 -7.89 -4.18 -0.93
N GLN A 506 -8.87 -3.71 -0.18
CA GLN A 506 -8.76 -2.49 0.64
C GLN A 506 -8.56 -2.92 2.08
N TYR A 507 -7.46 -2.48 2.71
CA TYR A 507 -7.16 -2.93 4.07
C TYR A 507 -7.37 -1.84 5.11
N GLU A 508 -8.27 -2.09 6.04
CA GLU A 508 -8.29 -1.37 7.30
C GLU A 508 -7.44 -2.06 8.34
N THR A 509 -6.65 -1.26 9.08
CA THR A 509 -5.86 -1.77 10.19
C THR A 509 -6.55 -1.53 11.50
N LYS A 510 -6.80 -2.60 12.24
CA LYS A 510 -7.33 -2.55 13.59
C LYS A 510 -6.31 -3.10 14.57
N GLU A 511 -6.03 -2.33 15.62
CA GLU A 511 -5.30 -2.85 16.77
C GLU A 511 -6.27 -3.66 17.64
N VAL A 512 -5.91 -4.90 17.92
CA VAL A 512 -6.73 -5.84 18.71
C VAL A 512 -5.91 -6.34 19.90
N GLU A 513 -6.44 -6.17 21.10
CA GLU A 513 -5.80 -6.61 22.34
C GLU A 513 -6.16 -8.07 22.68
N ILE A 514 -5.36 -8.69 23.54
CA ILE A 514 -5.69 -10.00 24.10
C ILE A 514 -6.98 -9.89 24.94
N GLY A 515 -8.00 -10.64 24.55
CA GLY A 515 -9.33 -10.63 25.17
C GLY A 515 -10.41 -9.94 24.34
N ASP A 516 -10.06 -9.24 23.27
CA ASP A 516 -11.01 -8.63 22.35
C ASP A 516 -11.65 -9.67 21.41
N GLU A 517 -12.84 -9.34 20.90
CA GLU A 517 -13.58 -10.14 19.91
C GLU A 517 -13.33 -9.61 18.49
N LEU A 518 -13.05 -10.53 17.57
CA LEU A 518 -12.87 -10.29 16.14
C LEU A 518 -13.56 -11.43 15.37
N ASP A 519 -14.52 -11.10 14.51
CA ASP A 519 -15.31 -12.05 13.70
C ASP A 519 -15.94 -13.21 14.49
N GLY A 520 -16.41 -12.93 15.72
CA GLY A 520 -16.98 -13.97 16.60
C GLY A 520 -15.94 -14.84 17.32
N TYR A 521 -14.65 -14.52 17.21
CA TYR A 521 -13.55 -15.19 17.89
C TYR A 521 -12.90 -14.26 18.93
N ILE A 522 -12.47 -14.82 20.07
CA ILE A 522 -11.76 -14.08 21.11
C ILE A 522 -10.25 -14.29 20.96
N ILE A 523 -9.47 -13.22 21.01
CA ILE A 523 -8.00 -13.29 20.95
C ILE A 523 -7.43 -13.83 22.28
N ASP A 524 -7.07 -15.11 22.32
CA ASP A 524 -6.57 -15.80 23.54
C ASP A 524 -5.07 -15.51 23.85
N GLY A 525 -4.30 -15.04 22.86
CA GLY A 525 -2.91 -14.65 23.08
C GLY A 525 -2.07 -14.52 21.80
N VAL A 526 -0.91 -13.86 21.92
CA VAL A 526 0.03 -13.60 20.82
C VAL A 526 1.28 -14.47 20.98
N LYS A 527 1.71 -15.13 19.90
CA LYS A 527 2.98 -15.88 19.85
C LYS A 527 4.02 -15.09 19.05
N THR A 528 5.17 -14.82 19.65
CA THR A 528 6.28 -14.09 19.02
C THR A 528 7.46 -15.03 18.75
N GLU A 529 8.31 -14.66 17.78
CA GLU A 529 9.59 -15.34 17.57
C GLU A 529 10.65 -14.91 18.60
N LYS A 530 11.64 -15.78 18.82
CA LYS A 530 12.75 -15.50 19.74
C LYS A 530 13.71 -14.48 19.14
N VAL A 531 14.01 -13.43 19.90
CA VAL A 531 14.99 -12.41 19.52
C VAL A 531 16.29 -12.58 20.32
N LYS A 532 17.42 -12.31 19.66
CA LYS A 532 18.74 -12.29 20.30
C LYS A 532 18.94 -10.96 21.04
N THR A 533 19.29 -11.05 22.31
CA THR A 533 19.62 -9.91 23.19
C THR A 533 21.07 -10.02 23.66
N ILE A 534 21.68 -8.86 23.94
CA ILE A 534 23.08 -8.74 24.36
C ILE A 534 23.10 -8.42 25.86
N GLU A 535 23.80 -9.23 26.65
CA GLU A 535 24.06 -8.98 28.07
C GLU A 535 25.51 -8.52 28.25
N ILE A 536 25.70 -7.29 28.74
CA ILE A 536 27.03 -6.69 28.93
C ILE A 536 27.67 -7.28 30.19
N THR A 537 28.90 -7.76 30.08
CA THR A 537 29.66 -8.31 31.21
C THR A 537 30.49 -7.22 31.89
N GLU A 538 30.34 -7.04 33.21
CA GLU A 538 31.15 -6.08 33.97
C GLU A 538 32.59 -6.59 34.19
N ILE A 539 33.58 -5.74 33.92
CA ILE A 539 34.99 -6.03 34.22
C ILE A 539 35.23 -5.85 35.72
N THR A 540 35.65 -6.90 36.42
CA THR A 540 35.88 -6.89 37.87
C THR A 540 37.36 -6.72 38.26
N GLU A 541 38.30 -6.86 37.31
CA GLU A 541 39.74 -6.74 37.53
C GLU A 541 40.42 -5.86 36.46
N PRO A 542 41.48 -5.08 36.80
CA PRO A 542 42.20 -4.28 35.81
C PRO A 542 42.87 -5.17 34.76
N ILE A 543 42.56 -4.96 33.48
CA ILE A 543 43.19 -5.69 32.38
C ILE A 543 44.54 -5.09 31.94
N THR A 544 44.85 -3.86 32.37
CA THR A 544 46.13 -3.20 32.08
C THR A 544 47.08 -3.33 33.26
N VAL A 545 48.29 -3.83 33.01
CA VAL A 545 49.35 -4.07 34.00
C VAL A 545 50.70 -3.54 33.51
N LEU A 546 51.67 -3.36 34.41
CA LEU A 546 53.04 -3.03 34.07
C LEU A 546 53.86 -4.27 33.72
N ASP A 547 54.88 -4.12 32.87
CA ASP A 547 55.82 -5.19 32.53
C ASP A 547 56.55 -5.77 33.75
N SER A 548 56.77 -4.97 34.79
CA SER A 548 57.32 -5.41 36.06
C SER A 548 56.37 -6.26 36.92
N GLU A 549 55.07 -6.27 36.59
CA GLU A 549 54.04 -7.03 37.30
C GLU A 549 53.81 -8.41 36.65
N VAL A 550 54.41 -8.67 35.50
CA VAL A 550 54.33 -9.95 34.79
C VAL A 550 55.60 -10.76 35.02
N ASP A 551 55.45 -11.98 35.56
CA ASP A 551 56.55 -12.95 35.62
C ASP A 551 56.57 -13.78 34.34
N VAL A 552 57.60 -13.57 33.51
CA VAL A 552 57.81 -14.30 32.24
C VAL A 552 57.94 -15.82 32.41
N ASN A 553 58.17 -16.32 33.63
CA ASN A 553 58.22 -17.76 33.92
C ASN A 553 56.86 -18.33 34.37
N ALA A 554 55.86 -17.49 34.57
CA ALA A 554 54.55 -17.84 35.12
C ALA A 554 53.43 -17.00 34.49
N VAL A 555 53.45 -16.85 33.16
CA VAL A 555 52.38 -16.20 32.40
C VAL A 555 51.11 -17.06 32.44
N ASP A 556 49.97 -16.42 32.72
CA ASP A 556 48.67 -17.04 32.99
C ASP A 556 47.54 -16.54 32.07
N SER A 557 47.85 -15.67 31.12
CA SER A 557 46.91 -15.11 30.14
C SER A 557 47.64 -14.77 28.83
N ASN A 558 46.87 -14.55 27.77
CA ASN A 558 47.42 -13.88 26.59
C ASN A 558 47.90 -12.47 26.95
N LEU A 559 48.87 -11.94 26.22
CA LEU A 559 49.44 -10.61 26.49
C LEU A 559 49.37 -9.71 25.25
N ILE A 560 48.94 -8.46 25.43
CA ILE A 560 49.19 -7.37 24.48
C ILE A 560 50.34 -6.53 25.03
N LEU A 561 51.49 -6.55 24.38
CA LEU A 561 52.67 -5.80 24.82
C LEU A 561 52.70 -4.44 24.10
N VAL A 562 52.46 -3.37 24.85
CA VAL A 562 52.50 -2.01 24.30
C VAL A 562 53.89 -1.42 24.51
N GLY A 563 54.56 -1.13 23.39
CA GLY A 563 55.89 -0.53 23.34
C GLY A 563 57.00 -1.50 22.93
N GLY A 564 57.98 -0.94 22.20
CA GLY A 564 59.14 -1.68 21.70
C GLY A 564 60.13 -2.11 22.81
N PRO A 565 61.22 -2.81 22.46
CA PRO A 565 62.18 -3.40 23.41
C PRO A 565 62.94 -2.37 24.27
N VAL A 566 62.87 -1.09 23.94
CA VAL A 566 63.40 -0.01 24.79
C VAL A 566 62.44 0.34 25.92
N ALA A 567 61.13 0.25 25.67
CA ALA A 567 60.08 0.68 26.60
C ALA A 567 59.54 -0.49 27.42
N ASN A 568 59.33 -1.66 26.82
CA ASN A 568 58.73 -2.84 27.45
C ASN A 568 59.77 -3.96 27.58
N ALA A 569 60.03 -4.40 28.81
CA ALA A 569 61.01 -5.41 29.13
C ALA A 569 60.65 -6.82 28.61
N ILE A 570 59.36 -7.11 28.45
CA ILE A 570 58.89 -8.39 27.89
C ILE A 570 59.08 -8.40 26.38
N THR A 571 58.77 -7.30 25.69
CA THR A 571 59.10 -7.14 24.27
C THR A 571 60.60 -7.32 24.05
N LYS A 572 61.43 -6.73 24.92
CA LYS A 572 62.88 -6.94 24.90
C LYS A 572 63.27 -8.41 25.08
N TYR A 573 62.65 -9.09 26.04
CA TYR A 573 62.91 -10.51 26.27
C TYR A 573 62.61 -11.35 25.03
N LEU A 574 61.46 -11.13 24.37
CA LEU A 574 61.06 -11.85 23.16
C LEU A 574 62.02 -11.60 21.99
N VAL A 575 62.51 -10.36 21.83
CA VAL A 575 63.55 -10.02 20.85
C VAL A 575 64.89 -10.68 21.19
N ASP A 576 65.33 -10.62 22.45
CA ASP A 576 66.60 -11.21 22.89
C ASP A 576 66.62 -12.75 22.77
N GLN A 577 65.44 -13.40 22.89
CA GLN A 577 65.27 -14.84 22.65
C GLN A 577 65.12 -15.19 21.16
N GLY A 578 65.00 -14.19 20.27
CA GLY A 578 64.78 -14.40 18.84
C GLY A 578 63.38 -14.90 18.48
N LEU A 579 62.39 -14.70 19.36
CA LEU A 579 60.99 -15.03 19.10
C LEU A 579 60.29 -13.94 18.30
N SER A 580 60.57 -12.67 18.62
CA SER A 580 60.13 -11.52 17.82
C SER A 580 61.11 -11.27 16.68
N THR A 581 60.58 -11.04 15.47
CA THR A 581 61.37 -10.93 14.24
C THR A 581 61.35 -9.54 13.60
N VAL A 582 60.47 -8.66 14.07
CA VAL A 582 60.33 -7.29 13.58
C VAL A 582 61.52 -6.42 14.01
N ASP A 583 62.00 -5.58 13.08
CA ASP A 583 63.02 -4.56 13.37
C ASP A 583 62.39 -3.34 14.06
N TRP A 584 62.10 -3.49 15.35
CA TRP A 584 61.45 -2.45 16.16
C TRP A 584 62.23 -1.15 16.26
N GLU A 585 63.55 -1.13 15.99
CA GLU A 585 64.35 0.10 16.01
C GLU A 585 64.04 0.99 14.80
N ASN A 586 63.53 0.41 13.70
CA ASN A 586 63.22 1.13 12.46
C ASN A 586 61.73 1.06 12.06
N SER A 587 60.90 0.31 12.79
CA SER A 587 59.45 0.17 12.55
C SER A 587 58.71 1.52 12.65
N ASP A 588 57.87 1.83 11.66
CA ASP A 588 56.98 3.00 11.69
C ASP A 588 55.70 2.78 12.52
N GLY A 589 55.58 1.61 13.15
CA GLY A 589 54.41 1.15 13.88
C GLY A 589 53.92 -0.15 13.26
N ASP A 590 54.23 -1.28 13.88
CA ASP A 590 53.84 -2.62 13.43
C ASP A 590 53.17 -3.39 14.57
N ILE A 591 52.38 -4.40 14.19
CA ILE A 591 51.78 -5.38 15.10
C ILE A 591 52.36 -6.76 14.78
N GLU A 592 52.93 -7.45 15.77
CA GLU A 592 53.43 -8.82 15.63
C GLU A 592 52.68 -9.76 16.56
N TYR A 593 52.02 -10.77 15.98
CA TYR A 593 51.38 -11.85 16.72
C TYR A 593 52.33 -13.05 16.82
N ILE A 594 52.50 -13.58 18.03
CA ILE A 594 53.38 -14.70 18.36
C ILE A 594 52.58 -15.74 19.13
N GLU A 595 52.30 -16.86 18.46
CA GLU A 595 51.64 -18.03 19.05
C GLU A 595 52.56 -18.75 20.04
N ASP A 596 51.99 -19.30 21.11
CA ASP A 596 52.65 -20.16 22.10
C ASP A 596 53.91 -19.53 22.73
N ALA A 597 54.01 -18.19 22.74
CA ALA A 597 55.18 -17.45 23.21
C ALA A 597 55.54 -17.77 24.67
N PHE A 598 54.52 -18.05 25.48
CA PHE A 598 54.66 -18.49 26.88
C PHE A 598 53.87 -19.78 27.15
N GLY A 599 54.16 -20.83 26.40
CA GLY A 599 53.52 -22.14 26.59
C GLY A 599 52.28 -22.27 25.73
N THR A 600 51.09 -22.10 26.33
CA THR A 600 49.79 -22.07 25.61
C THR A 600 49.21 -20.66 25.50
N TYR A 601 50.01 -19.65 25.84
CA TYR A 601 49.59 -18.26 25.87
C TYR A 601 50.32 -17.50 24.78
N ASP A 602 49.52 -16.77 24.02
CA ASP A 602 49.96 -16.03 22.85
C ASP A 602 50.28 -14.58 23.21
N VAL A 603 51.08 -13.93 22.38
CA VAL A 603 51.51 -12.56 22.57
C VAL A 603 51.23 -11.72 21.32
N LEU A 604 50.64 -10.55 21.51
CA LEU A 604 50.50 -9.52 20.49
C LEU A 604 51.37 -8.32 20.85
N ILE A 605 52.43 -8.08 20.09
CA ILE A 605 53.31 -6.91 20.28
C ILE A 605 52.76 -5.75 19.46
N VAL A 606 52.55 -4.61 20.10
CA VAL A 606 52.08 -3.36 19.48
C VAL A 606 53.13 -2.30 19.74
N ALA A 607 53.98 -2.03 18.74
CA ALA A 607 55.17 -1.22 18.95
C ALA A 607 55.65 -0.51 17.67
N GLY A 608 56.45 0.53 17.85
CA GLY A 608 57.21 1.15 16.78
C GLY A 608 58.52 1.75 17.31
N LYS A 609 59.31 2.33 16.40
CA LYS A 609 60.63 2.93 16.69
C LYS A 609 60.59 4.02 17.76
N ASP A 610 59.44 4.68 17.90
CA ASP A 610 59.17 5.68 18.91
C ASP A 610 57.72 5.62 19.40
N ARG A 611 57.42 6.49 20.36
CA ARG A 611 56.10 6.62 20.98
C ARG A 611 54.99 6.99 19.99
N TYR A 612 55.28 7.76 18.93
CA TYR A 612 54.28 8.15 17.93
C TYR A 612 54.00 6.98 16.99
N ALA A 613 55.04 6.26 16.57
CA ALA A 613 54.89 5.02 15.80
C ALA A 613 54.10 3.95 16.58
N THR A 614 54.39 3.78 17.88
CA THR A 614 53.64 2.88 18.77
C THR A 614 52.17 3.29 18.90
N ARG A 615 51.88 4.60 18.86
CA ARG A 615 50.51 5.13 18.87
C ARG A 615 49.75 4.79 17.60
N GLU A 616 50.39 4.84 16.43
CA GLU A 616 49.74 4.46 15.17
C GLU A 616 49.44 2.95 15.14
N ALA A 617 50.37 2.09 15.59
CA ALA A 617 50.10 0.65 15.73
C ALA A 617 48.94 0.36 16.71
N ALA A 618 48.81 1.13 17.79
CA ALA A 618 47.69 1.00 18.72
C ALA A 618 46.34 1.41 18.09
N LYS A 619 46.32 2.41 17.19
CA LYS A 619 45.11 2.77 16.45
C LYS A 619 44.69 1.67 15.50
N GLU A 620 45.64 1.08 14.78
CA GLU A 620 45.39 -0.05 13.89
C GLU A 620 44.77 -1.23 14.66
N LEU A 621 45.28 -1.54 15.86
CA LEU A 621 44.67 -2.56 16.71
C LEU A 621 43.23 -2.18 17.14
N MET A 622 42.97 -0.93 17.51
CA MET A 622 41.62 -0.50 17.89
C MET A 622 40.62 -0.61 16.73
N GLU A 623 41.04 -0.24 15.53
CA GLU A 623 40.24 -0.39 14.31
C GLU A 623 39.93 -1.87 14.02
N TYR A 624 40.92 -2.74 14.22
CA TYR A 624 40.72 -4.19 14.12
C TYR A 624 39.72 -4.71 15.17
N LEU A 625 39.87 -4.30 16.45
CA LEU A 625 38.96 -4.69 17.53
C LEU A 625 37.52 -4.23 17.29
N ALA A 626 37.33 -3.08 16.65
CA ALA A 626 36.01 -2.57 16.27
C ALA A 626 35.33 -3.39 15.15
N GLY A 627 36.11 -4.19 14.40
CA GLY A 627 35.62 -5.08 13.35
C GLY A 627 35.31 -6.52 13.80
N LEU A 628 35.56 -6.87 15.07
CA LEU A 628 35.27 -8.17 15.70
C LEU A 628 33.92 -8.20 16.42
#